data_AF-C0CQ28-F1
#
_entry.id   AF-C0CQ28-F1
#
_cell.length_a   1.000
_cell.length_b   1.000
_cell.length_c   1.000
_cell.angle_alpha   90.00
_cell.angle_beta   90.00
_cell.angle_gamma   90.00
#
_symmetry.space_group_name_H-M   'P 1'
#
loop_
_entity.id
_entity.type
_entity.pdbx_description
1 polymer ?
#
loop_
_entity_poly.entity_id
_entity_poly.type
_entity_poly.pdbx_seq_one_letter_code
_entity_poly.pdbx_strand_id
1 'polypeptide(L)'
;MLSKLIKYDLKAVSPVLLTIHGAVLILSLLGHFFMSLLHIKPFDTIFSSIYTVTLLTAIGAVALATIVYLGMRYHRNLYTDEGYLTNTLPVTANCHVLSKYLCGVLWSFLDAAVILLCVFIFLNDELFEFCQAVSAYIPANLFLLTIATVILELFISCLSVYCAVGIGNLFHGHRVMGCIGGYVLLYLINQVIGLILAFPFFTNETIRNAESADANSPEVLYEVSQILGRILILSLILSIIIGIIYYIVCVKLLDKKLEMD
;
A
#
# COMPACT_ATOMS: atom_id res chain seq x y z
N MET A 1 10.43 -13.75 23.08
CA MET A 1 10.74 -12.30 23.16
C MET A 1 10.03 -11.48 22.08
N LEU A 2 9.82 -12.03 20.88
CA LEU A 2 9.09 -11.37 19.78
C LEU A 2 7.72 -10.77 20.17
N SER A 3 6.88 -11.50 20.89
CA SER A 3 5.57 -10.97 21.35
C SER A 3 5.70 -9.70 22.22
N LYS A 4 6.75 -9.60 23.03
CA LYS A 4 7.02 -8.37 23.82
C LYS A 4 7.40 -7.22 22.89
N LEU A 5 8.27 -7.45 21.91
CA LEU A 5 8.63 -6.44 20.90
C LEU A 5 7.38 -5.91 20.17
N ILE A 6 6.55 -6.82 19.66
CA ILE A 6 5.32 -6.45 18.92
C ILE A 6 4.40 -5.61 19.81
N LYS A 7 4.21 -6.00 21.07
CA LYS A 7 3.38 -5.25 22.02
C LYS A 7 3.87 -3.81 22.21
N TYR A 8 5.17 -3.62 22.37
CA TYR A 8 5.73 -2.28 22.56
C TYR A 8 5.76 -1.45 21.27
N ASP A 9 5.99 -2.09 20.12
CA ASP A 9 5.91 -1.45 18.81
C ASP A 9 4.50 -0.93 18.52
N LEU A 10 3.48 -1.78 18.73
CA LEU A 10 2.09 -1.39 18.62
C LEU A 10 1.77 -0.23 19.56
N LYS A 11 2.13 -0.35 20.85
CA LYS A 11 1.88 0.73 21.83
C LYS A 11 2.48 2.07 21.40
N ALA A 12 3.65 2.05 20.76
CA ALA A 12 4.32 3.27 20.30
C ALA A 12 3.69 3.88 19.04
N VAL A 13 3.21 3.04 18.12
CA VAL A 13 2.65 3.48 16.83
C VAL A 13 1.17 3.87 16.95
N SER A 14 0.40 3.13 17.75
CA SER A 14 -1.07 3.23 17.78
C SER A 14 -1.64 4.62 18.07
N PRO A 15 -1.13 5.43 19.02
CA PRO A 15 -1.76 6.71 19.35
C PRO A 15 -1.86 7.68 18.16
N VAL A 16 -0.77 7.80 17.39
CA VAL A 16 -0.73 8.69 16.21
C VAL A 16 -1.63 8.14 15.11
N LEU A 17 -1.53 6.84 14.80
CA LEU A 17 -2.33 6.24 13.75
C LEU A 17 -3.83 6.28 14.10
N LEU A 18 -4.23 5.90 15.32
CA LEU A 18 -5.63 6.03 15.75
C LEU A 18 -6.17 7.46 15.62
N THR A 19 -5.34 8.47 15.90
CA THR A 19 -5.75 9.87 15.80
C THR A 19 -6.04 10.27 14.34
N ILE A 20 -5.13 9.97 13.41
CA ILE A 20 -5.31 10.35 11.99
C ILE A 20 -6.44 9.56 11.32
N HIS A 21 -6.59 8.27 11.66
CA HIS A 21 -7.67 7.43 11.13
C HIS A 21 -9.03 7.84 11.71
N GLY A 22 -9.07 8.16 13.01
CA GLY A 22 -10.28 8.69 13.65
C GLY A 22 -10.72 10.02 13.04
N ALA A 23 -9.77 10.91 12.73
CA ALA A 23 -10.07 12.20 12.12
C ALA A 23 -10.73 12.07 10.74
N VAL A 24 -10.22 11.19 9.86
CA VAL A 24 -10.82 11.01 8.53
C VAL A 24 -12.18 10.30 8.59
N LEU A 25 -12.38 9.39 9.54
CA LEU A 25 -13.69 8.77 9.77
C LEU A 25 -14.73 9.80 10.24
N ILE A 26 -14.35 10.67 11.18
CA ILE A 26 -15.22 11.77 11.63
C ILE A 26 -15.55 12.69 10.45
N LEU A 27 -14.56 13.02 9.60
CA LEU A 27 -14.80 13.82 8.40
C LEU A 27 -15.77 13.13 7.44
N SER A 28 -15.63 11.83 7.18
CA SER A 28 -16.58 11.09 6.34
C SER A 28 -18.00 11.10 6.93
N LEU A 29 -18.14 10.85 8.23
CA LEU A 29 -19.43 10.86 8.94
C LEU A 29 -20.11 12.23 8.91
N LEU A 30 -19.36 13.30 9.20
CA LEU A 30 -19.89 14.67 9.14
C LEU A 30 -20.34 15.02 7.73
N GLY A 31 -19.54 14.64 6.74
CA GLY A 31 -19.86 14.84 5.33
C GLY A 31 -21.18 14.19 4.96
N HIS A 32 -21.31 12.90 5.27
CA HIS A 32 -22.54 12.14 5.02
C HIS A 32 -23.74 12.78 5.72
N PHE A 33 -23.59 13.16 7.00
CA PHE A 33 -24.65 13.80 7.77
C PHE A 33 -25.13 15.11 7.15
N PHE A 34 -24.22 16.03 6.80
CA PHE A 34 -24.59 17.31 6.21
C PHE A 34 -25.20 17.18 4.81
N MET A 35 -24.66 16.29 3.98
CA MET A 35 -25.19 16.02 2.63
C MET A 35 -26.60 15.42 2.71
N SER A 36 -26.82 14.47 3.61
CA SER A 36 -28.13 13.88 3.87
C SER A 36 -29.13 14.92 4.38
N LEU A 37 -28.73 15.77 5.34
CA LEU A 37 -29.58 16.83 5.88
C LEU A 37 -30.03 17.83 4.81
N LEU A 38 -29.11 18.19 3.91
CA LEU A 38 -29.38 19.16 2.84
C LEU A 38 -29.98 18.53 1.57
N HIS A 39 -30.11 17.19 1.52
CA HIS A 39 -30.55 16.43 0.35
C HIS A 39 -29.72 16.71 -0.91
N ILE A 40 -28.39 16.81 -0.75
CA ILE A 40 -27.43 17.07 -1.82
C ILE A 40 -26.55 15.83 -1.98
N LYS A 41 -26.35 15.33 -3.21
CA LYS A 41 -25.40 14.22 -3.44
C LYS A 41 -23.96 14.74 -3.63
N PRO A 42 -22.96 13.86 -3.44
CA PRO A 42 -21.60 14.14 -3.86
C PRO A 42 -21.59 14.69 -5.30
N PHE A 43 -20.82 15.75 -5.55
CA PHE A 43 -20.66 16.40 -6.86
C PHE A 43 -21.87 17.16 -7.46
N ASP A 44 -23.06 17.13 -6.86
CA ASP A 44 -24.23 17.86 -7.39
C ASP A 44 -24.08 19.39 -7.43
N THR A 45 -23.33 19.95 -6.48
CA THR A 45 -23.16 21.41 -6.32
C THR A 45 -21.68 21.75 -6.18
N ILE A 46 -21.33 23.03 -6.32
CA ILE A 46 -19.96 23.49 -6.10
C ILE A 46 -19.50 23.17 -4.66
N PHE A 47 -20.36 23.38 -3.66
CA PHE A 47 -20.03 23.08 -2.27
C PHE A 47 -19.85 21.58 -2.02
N SER A 48 -20.76 20.74 -2.53
CA SER A 48 -20.61 19.29 -2.38
C SER A 48 -19.41 18.74 -3.13
N SER A 49 -19.10 19.29 -4.31
CA SER A 49 -17.89 18.94 -5.07
C SER A 49 -16.61 19.26 -4.28
N ILE A 50 -16.51 20.47 -3.73
CA ILE A 50 -15.35 20.88 -2.92
C ILE A 50 -15.18 19.96 -1.71
N TYR A 51 -16.29 19.66 -1.02
CA TYR A 51 -16.27 18.75 0.12
C TYR A 51 -15.79 17.35 -0.27
N THR A 52 -16.38 16.77 -1.32
CA THR A 52 -16.02 15.42 -1.78
C THR A 52 -14.56 15.34 -2.19
N VAL A 53 -14.05 16.30 -2.96
CA VAL A 53 -12.63 16.35 -3.36
C VAL A 53 -11.72 16.47 -2.13
N THR A 54 -12.11 17.30 -1.15
CA THR A 54 -11.36 17.45 0.11
C THR A 54 -11.32 16.13 0.88
N LEU A 55 -12.45 15.44 0.99
CA LEU A 55 -12.54 14.14 1.67
C LEU A 55 -11.70 13.08 0.96
N LEU A 56 -11.80 12.96 -0.38
CA LEU A 56 -11.01 12.00 -1.16
C LEU A 56 -9.51 12.28 -1.03
N THR A 57 -9.12 13.56 -1.02
CA THR A 57 -7.73 13.96 -0.78
C THR A 57 -7.28 13.60 0.64
N ALA A 58 -8.13 13.80 1.65
CA ALA A 58 -7.84 13.41 3.03
C ALA A 58 -7.69 11.89 3.20
N ILE A 59 -8.54 11.10 2.55
CA ILE A 59 -8.45 9.63 2.50
C ILE A 59 -7.10 9.20 1.91
N GLY A 60 -6.72 9.75 0.75
CA GLY A 60 -5.43 9.47 0.13
C GLY A 60 -4.24 9.92 0.99
N ALA A 61 -4.36 11.07 1.67
CA ALA A 61 -3.35 11.59 2.57
C ALA A 61 -3.15 10.69 3.80
N VAL A 62 -4.21 10.09 4.35
CA VAL A 62 -4.11 9.13 5.48
C VAL A 62 -3.37 7.87 5.06
N ALA A 63 -3.67 7.30 3.89
CA ALA A 63 -2.92 6.15 3.35
C ALA A 63 -1.40 6.43 3.28
N LEU A 64 -1.02 7.58 2.71
CA LEU A 64 0.38 7.99 2.64
C LEU A 64 0.97 8.26 4.02
N ALA A 65 0.24 8.96 4.89
CA ALA A 65 0.69 9.29 6.25
C ALA A 65 0.94 8.03 7.08
N THR A 66 0.11 6.99 6.95
CA THR A 66 0.29 5.71 7.65
C THR A 66 1.61 5.06 7.27
N ILE A 67 1.86 4.89 5.96
CA ILE A 67 3.08 4.25 5.46
C ILE A 67 4.33 5.08 5.82
N VAL A 68 4.28 6.40 5.65
CA VAL A 68 5.39 7.30 5.99
C VAL A 68 5.68 7.28 7.48
N TYR A 69 4.65 7.32 8.34
CA TYR A 69 4.82 7.29 9.79
C TYR A 69 5.43 5.97 10.26
N LEU A 70 5.01 4.83 9.69
CA LEU A 70 5.63 3.52 9.97
C LEU A 70 7.12 3.52 9.59
N GLY A 71 7.47 4.05 8.42
CA GLY A 71 8.87 4.21 7.98
C GLY A 71 9.69 5.11 8.91
N MET A 72 9.14 6.25 9.31
CA MET A 72 9.77 7.17 10.27
C MET A 72 10.01 6.49 11.62
N ARG A 73 9.03 5.73 12.13
CA ARG A 73 9.18 5.02 13.40
C ARG A 73 10.19 3.90 13.30
N TYR A 74 10.23 3.18 12.18
CA TYR A 74 11.25 2.17 11.88
C TYR A 74 12.66 2.78 11.86
N HIS A 75 12.84 3.91 11.16
CA HIS A 75 14.09 4.67 11.14
C HIS A 75 14.51 5.09 12.55
N ARG A 76 13.61 5.76 13.28
CA ARG A 76 13.89 6.26 14.63
C ARG A 76 14.23 5.12 15.59
N ASN A 77 13.48 4.03 15.58
CA ASN A 77 13.66 2.95 16.54
C ASN A 77 14.91 2.08 16.30
N LEU A 78 15.47 2.00 15.09
CA LEU A 78 16.62 1.12 14.79
C LEU A 78 17.89 1.87 14.36
N TYR A 79 17.75 3.07 13.77
CA TYR A 79 18.85 3.76 13.10
C TYR A 79 19.27 5.09 13.74
N THR A 80 18.62 5.51 14.83
CA THR A 80 18.99 6.70 15.62
C THR A 80 19.47 6.34 17.02
N ASP A 81 19.62 7.30 17.93
CA ASP A 81 20.06 7.07 19.31
C ASP A 81 19.13 6.14 20.09
N GLU A 82 17.81 6.18 19.82
CA GLU A 82 16.86 5.19 20.35
C GLU A 82 17.18 3.75 19.88
N GLY A 83 17.83 3.64 18.72
CA GLY A 83 18.32 2.40 18.13
C GLY A 83 19.43 1.77 18.96
N TYR A 84 20.32 2.55 19.58
CA TYR A 84 21.39 2.00 20.43
C TYR A 84 20.80 1.14 21.55
N LEU A 85 19.83 1.68 22.29
CA LEU A 85 19.15 0.93 23.35
C LEU A 85 18.33 -0.24 22.79
N THR A 86 17.65 -0.05 21.66
CA THR A 86 16.84 -1.11 21.05
C THR A 86 17.69 -2.30 20.61
N ASN A 87 18.86 -2.02 20.04
CA ASN A 87 19.79 -3.01 19.49
C ASN A 87 20.60 -3.76 20.57
N THR A 88 20.72 -3.20 21.78
CA THR A 88 21.35 -3.90 22.93
C THR A 88 20.45 -4.97 23.58
N LEU A 89 19.18 -5.08 23.17
CA LEU A 89 18.32 -6.15 23.64
C LEU A 89 18.89 -7.50 23.16
N PRO A 90 18.86 -8.56 23.98
CA PRO A 90 19.42 -9.86 23.62
C PRO A 90 18.50 -10.64 22.67
N VAL A 91 18.27 -10.08 21.48
CA VAL A 91 17.43 -10.61 20.40
C VAL A 91 18.10 -10.37 19.05
N THR A 92 17.79 -11.20 18.06
CA THR A 92 18.40 -11.12 16.72
C THR A 92 17.83 -9.98 15.88
N ALA A 93 18.56 -9.49 14.87
CA ALA A 93 18.04 -8.52 13.90
C ALA A 93 16.74 -9.00 13.24
N ASN A 94 16.65 -10.30 12.95
CA ASN A 94 15.42 -10.90 12.43
C ASN A 94 14.23 -10.68 13.38
N CYS A 95 14.42 -10.82 14.70
CA CYS A 95 13.35 -10.54 15.67
C CYS A 95 12.94 -9.05 15.65
N HIS A 96 13.90 -8.14 15.49
CA HIS A 96 13.61 -6.72 15.36
C HIS A 96 12.80 -6.45 14.08
N VAL A 97 13.31 -6.82 12.90
CA VAL A 97 12.64 -6.58 11.62
C VAL A 97 11.25 -7.21 11.60
N LEU A 98 11.12 -8.47 12.01
CA LEU A 98 9.84 -9.19 12.03
C LEU A 98 8.80 -8.51 12.92
N SER A 99 9.21 -7.99 14.08
CA SER A 99 8.30 -7.27 14.99
C SER A 99 7.69 -6.04 14.33
N LYS A 100 8.53 -5.21 13.68
CA LYS A 100 8.06 -3.97 13.03
C LYS A 100 7.32 -4.27 11.74
N TYR A 101 7.67 -5.34 11.04
CA TYR A 101 6.93 -5.83 9.88
C TYR A 101 5.51 -6.23 10.26
N LEU A 102 5.33 -7.10 11.27
CA LEU A 102 3.99 -7.52 11.71
C LEU A 102 3.16 -6.36 12.25
N CYS A 103 3.79 -5.43 12.98
CA CYS A 103 3.15 -4.19 13.41
C CYS A 103 2.69 -3.33 12.23
N GLY A 104 3.55 -3.14 11.22
CA GLY A 104 3.24 -2.36 10.03
C GLY A 104 2.16 -2.99 9.16
N VAL A 105 2.21 -4.32 8.96
CA VAL A 105 1.18 -5.08 8.23
C VAL A 105 -0.18 -4.89 8.90
N LEU A 106 -0.27 -5.08 10.22
CA LEU A 106 -1.52 -4.88 10.95
C LEU A 106 -2.09 -3.48 10.70
N TRP A 107 -1.25 -2.45 10.79
CA TRP A 107 -1.66 -1.07 10.56
C TRP A 107 -2.03 -0.78 9.11
N SER A 108 -1.39 -1.43 8.14
CA SER A 108 -1.75 -1.30 6.72
C SER A 108 -3.12 -1.93 6.43
N PHE A 109 -3.46 -3.05 7.09
CA PHE A 109 -4.80 -3.64 7.01
C PHE A 109 -5.86 -2.76 7.68
N LEU A 110 -5.55 -2.16 8.84
CA LEU A 110 -6.45 -1.23 9.52
C LEU A 110 -6.68 0.05 8.68
N ASP A 111 -5.64 0.58 8.06
CA ASP A 111 -5.71 1.72 7.16
C ASP A 111 -6.62 1.43 5.95
N ALA A 112 -6.40 0.30 5.28
CA ALA A 112 -7.27 -0.16 4.20
C ALA A 112 -8.73 -0.32 4.65
N ALA A 113 -8.97 -0.89 5.83
CA ALA A 113 -10.32 -1.04 6.38
C ALA A 113 -10.99 0.31 6.67
N VAL A 114 -10.24 1.28 7.20
CA VAL A 114 -10.72 2.64 7.47
C VAL A 114 -11.04 3.37 6.17
N ILE A 115 -10.21 3.23 5.15
CA ILE A 115 -10.45 3.81 3.81
C ILE A 115 -11.72 3.25 3.20
N LEU A 116 -11.87 1.91 3.20
CA LEU A 116 -13.09 1.25 2.72
C LEU A 116 -14.33 1.72 3.48
N LEU A 117 -14.23 1.86 4.80
CA LEU A 117 -15.33 2.35 5.63
C LEU A 117 -15.68 3.81 5.30
N CYS A 118 -14.68 4.68 5.09
CA CYS A 118 -14.91 6.08 4.71
C CYS A 118 -15.63 6.19 3.36
N VAL A 119 -15.23 5.38 2.37
CA VAL A 119 -15.86 5.32 1.04
C VAL A 119 -17.28 4.77 1.16
N PHE A 120 -17.48 3.69 1.92
CA PHE A 120 -18.79 3.10 2.13
C PHE A 120 -19.77 4.07 2.82
N ILE A 121 -19.32 4.85 3.80
CA ILE A 121 -20.17 5.83 4.50
C ILE A 121 -20.56 6.98 3.56
N PHE A 122 -19.60 7.54 2.82
CA PHE A 122 -19.83 8.79 2.08
C PHE A 122 -20.31 8.59 0.64
N LEU A 123 -19.88 7.53 -0.04
CA LEU A 123 -20.12 7.26 -1.46
C LEU A 123 -20.84 5.91 -1.68
N ASN A 124 -21.84 5.59 -0.86
CA ASN A 124 -22.51 4.28 -0.90
C ASN A 124 -23.20 4.03 -2.25
N ASP A 125 -23.95 5.01 -2.76
CA ASP A 125 -24.67 4.90 -4.03
C ASP A 125 -23.68 4.67 -5.18
N GLU A 126 -22.62 5.48 -5.26
CA GLU A 126 -21.58 5.38 -6.28
C GLU A 126 -20.79 4.08 -6.18
N LEU A 127 -20.54 3.59 -4.95
CA LEU A 127 -19.90 2.30 -4.73
C LEU A 127 -20.78 1.15 -5.22
N PHE A 128 -22.09 1.23 -5.03
CA PHE A 128 -23.03 0.22 -5.51
C PHE A 128 -23.11 0.19 -7.05
N GLU A 129 -23.19 1.36 -7.68
CA GLU A 129 -23.12 1.49 -9.15
C GLU A 129 -21.79 0.96 -9.70
N PHE A 130 -20.68 1.28 -9.05
CA PHE A 130 -19.36 0.75 -9.40
C PHE A 130 -19.31 -0.78 -9.31
N CYS A 131 -19.83 -1.36 -8.23
CA CYS A 131 -19.87 -2.81 -8.05
C CYS A 131 -20.73 -3.50 -9.13
N GLN A 132 -21.85 -2.91 -9.53
CA GLN A 132 -22.66 -3.43 -10.64
C GLN A 132 -21.89 -3.40 -11.96
N ALA A 133 -21.26 -2.27 -12.28
CA ALA A 133 -20.45 -2.13 -13.48
C ALA A 133 -19.30 -3.16 -13.50
N VAL A 134 -18.57 -3.30 -12.38
CA VAL A 134 -17.52 -4.32 -12.24
C VAL A 134 -18.08 -5.71 -12.47
N SER A 135 -19.22 -6.07 -11.88
CA SER A 135 -19.80 -7.40 -12.04
C SER A 135 -20.28 -7.70 -13.48
N ALA A 136 -20.63 -6.66 -14.24
CA ALA A 136 -21.09 -6.79 -15.61
C ALA A 136 -19.93 -7.03 -16.60
N TYR A 137 -18.77 -6.41 -16.36
CA TYR A 137 -17.64 -6.41 -17.31
C TYR A 137 -16.43 -7.22 -16.85
N ILE A 138 -16.26 -7.45 -15.55
CA ILE A 138 -15.09 -8.13 -14.97
C ILE A 138 -15.48 -9.54 -14.54
N PRO A 139 -14.91 -10.58 -15.16
CA PRO A 139 -15.13 -11.96 -14.73
C PRO A 139 -14.74 -12.18 -13.26
N ALA A 140 -15.52 -12.99 -12.54
CA ALA A 140 -15.34 -13.22 -11.10
C ALA A 140 -13.93 -13.71 -10.73
N ASN A 141 -13.31 -14.54 -11.57
CA ASN A 141 -11.93 -14.99 -11.37
C ASN A 141 -10.91 -13.84 -11.46
N LEU A 142 -11.10 -12.90 -12.39
CA LEU A 142 -10.23 -11.73 -12.53
C LEU A 142 -10.41 -10.76 -11.35
N PHE A 143 -11.65 -10.60 -10.88
CA PHE A 143 -11.96 -9.83 -9.68
C PHE A 143 -11.30 -10.41 -8.42
N LEU A 144 -11.43 -11.72 -8.19
CA LEU A 144 -10.78 -12.41 -7.07
C LEU A 144 -9.25 -12.31 -7.14
N LEU A 145 -8.68 -12.42 -8.34
CA LEU A 145 -7.24 -12.26 -8.54
C LEU A 145 -6.77 -10.84 -8.23
N THR A 146 -7.58 -9.84 -8.60
CA THR A 146 -7.34 -8.43 -8.25
C THR A 146 -7.35 -8.23 -6.73
N ILE A 147 -8.34 -8.78 -6.02
CA ILE A 147 -8.38 -8.74 -4.55
C ILE A 147 -7.12 -9.40 -3.96
N ALA A 148 -6.72 -10.56 -4.47
CA ALA A 148 -5.51 -11.24 -4.01
C ALA A 148 -4.24 -10.39 -4.21
N THR A 149 -4.13 -9.68 -5.34
CA THR A 149 -3.01 -8.77 -5.60
C THR A 149 -2.99 -7.59 -4.62
N VAL A 150 -4.14 -6.95 -4.38
CA VAL A 150 -4.26 -5.83 -3.43
C VAL A 150 -3.89 -6.27 -2.02
N ILE A 151 -4.38 -7.43 -1.58
CA ILE A 151 -4.04 -7.99 -0.26
C ILE A 151 -2.54 -8.23 -0.15
N LEU A 152 -1.91 -8.81 -1.19
CA LEU A 152 -0.47 -9.05 -1.19
C LEU A 152 0.34 -7.73 -1.14
N GLU A 153 -0.08 -6.71 -1.87
CA GLU A 153 0.58 -5.41 -1.86
C GLU A 153 0.52 -4.73 -0.49
N LEU A 154 -0.53 -4.95 0.31
CA LEU A 154 -0.56 -4.46 1.70
C LEU A 154 0.57 -5.07 2.54
N PHE A 155 0.93 -6.34 2.33
CA PHE A 155 2.08 -6.95 3.00
C PHE A 155 3.40 -6.32 2.54
N ILE A 156 3.57 -6.08 1.24
CA ILE A 156 4.85 -5.64 0.67
C ILE A 156 5.10 -4.16 0.88
N SER A 157 4.05 -3.34 0.94
CA SER A 157 4.12 -1.89 1.11
C SER A 157 5.03 -1.48 2.27
N CYS A 158 4.88 -2.10 3.44
CA CYS A 158 5.72 -1.86 4.61
C CYS A 158 7.19 -2.21 4.38
N LEU A 159 7.46 -3.35 3.73
CA LEU A 159 8.82 -3.79 3.46
C LEU A 159 9.54 -2.89 2.47
N SER A 160 8.83 -2.35 1.48
CA SER A 160 9.41 -1.40 0.53
C SER A 160 9.95 -0.14 1.23
N VAL A 161 9.19 0.37 2.20
CA VAL A 161 9.59 1.54 3.01
C VAL A 161 10.71 1.18 3.98
N TYR A 162 10.65 0.04 4.64
CA TYR A 162 11.71 -0.39 5.57
C TYR A 162 13.03 -0.65 4.85
N CYS A 163 12.96 -1.25 3.65
CA CYS A 163 14.12 -1.47 2.79
C CYS A 163 14.73 -0.14 2.36
N ALA A 164 13.91 0.83 1.92
CA ALA A 164 14.35 2.18 1.61
C ALA A 164 15.02 2.87 2.81
N VAL A 165 14.47 2.71 4.02
CA VAL A 165 15.06 3.24 5.26
C VAL A 165 16.42 2.59 5.56
N GLY A 166 16.53 1.28 5.40
CA GLY A 166 17.80 0.57 5.58
C GLY A 166 18.87 1.06 4.61
N ILE A 167 18.53 1.17 3.32
CA ILE A 167 19.42 1.69 2.28
C ILE A 167 19.80 3.15 2.55
N GLY A 168 18.83 3.99 2.92
CA GLY A 168 19.05 5.41 3.20
C GLY A 168 20.03 5.66 4.35
N ASN A 169 20.05 4.76 5.34
CA ASN A 169 20.99 4.85 6.46
C ASN A 169 22.44 4.48 6.13
N LEU A 170 22.71 3.95 4.93
CA LEU A 170 24.08 3.77 4.45
C LEU A 170 24.76 5.11 4.10
N PHE A 171 23.99 6.19 3.93
CA PHE A 171 24.51 7.52 3.64
C PHE A 171 24.82 8.29 4.92
N HIS A 172 26.09 8.59 5.18
CA HIS A 172 26.56 9.12 6.47
C HIS A 172 26.02 10.51 6.85
N GLY A 173 25.74 11.40 5.87
CA GLY A 173 25.32 12.79 6.13
C GLY A 173 23.87 13.14 5.80
N HIS A 174 23.23 12.43 4.86
CA HIS A 174 21.90 12.77 4.34
C HIS A 174 20.93 11.60 4.48
N ARG A 175 20.92 10.93 5.63
CA ARG A 175 20.16 9.68 5.88
C ARG A 175 18.70 9.77 5.46
N VAL A 176 18.01 10.87 5.81
CA VAL A 176 16.60 11.08 5.45
C VAL A 176 16.41 11.22 3.93
N MET A 177 17.24 12.01 3.25
CA MET A 177 17.20 12.12 1.78
C MET A 177 17.58 10.81 1.11
N GLY A 178 18.50 10.05 1.70
CA GLY A 178 18.85 8.70 1.27
C GLY A 178 17.66 7.74 1.38
N CYS A 179 16.82 7.86 2.41
CA CYS A 179 15.60 7.06 2.55
C CYS A 179 14.59 7.40 1.45
N ILE A 180 14.36 8.71 1.21
CA ILE A 180 13.43 9.18 0.17
C ILE A 180 13.93 8.75 -1.22
N GLY A 181 15.20 9.04 -1.54
CA GLY A 181 15.82 8.66 -2.81
C GLY A 181 15.88 7.14 -3.00
N GLY A 182 16.15 6.39 -1.92
CA GLY A 182 16.11 4.93 -1.90
C GLY A 182 14.73 4.39 -2.23
N TYR A 183 13.66 4.96 -1.65
CA TYR A 183 12.29 4.55 -1.95
C TYR A 183 11.93 4.81 -3.42
N VAL A 184 12.25 6.01 -3.93
CA VAL A 184 12.04 6.35 -5.34
C VAL A 184 12.79 5.40 -6.26
N LEU A 185 14.05 5.09 -5.96
CA LEU A 185 14.85 4.17 -6.75
C LEU A 185 14.27 2.75 -6.73
N LEU A 186 13.92 2.22 -5.56
CA LEU A 186 13.28 0.91 -5.43
C LEU A 186 11.96 0.85 -6.22
N TYR A 187 11.13 1.89 -6.13
CA TYR A 187 9.90 2.00 -6.90
C TYR A 187 10.17 1.97 -8.41
N LEU A 188 11.11 2.78 -8.91
CA LEU A 188 11.47 2.81 -10.33
C LEU A 188 12.01 1.45 -10.81
N ILE A 189 12.84 0.78 -10.01
CA ILE A 189 13.34 -0.57 -10.33
C ILE A 189 12.16 -1.54 -10.46
N ASN A 190 11.22 -1.54 -9.51
CA ASN A 190 10.04 -2.42 -9.57
C ASN A 190 9.18 -2.12 -10.81
N GLN A 191 8.97 -0.84 -11.14
CA GLN A 191 8.20 -0.45 -12.33
C GLN A 191 8.88 -0.90 -13.63
N VAL A 192 10.20 -0.71 -13.75
CA VAL A 192 10.94 -1.15 -14.94
C VAL A 192 10.92 -2.67 -15.08
N ILE A 193 11.13 -3.41 -13.99
CA ILE A 193 11.05 -4.89 -14.01
C ILE A 193 9.64 -5.33 -14.40
N GLY A 194 8.60 -4.76 -13.78
CA GLY A 194 7.20 -5.06 -14.10
C GLY A 194 6.88 -4.81 -15.57
N LEU A 195 7.31 -3.67 -16.11
CA LEU A 195 7.10 -3.31 -17.51
C LEU A 195 7.80 -4.27 -18.47
N ILE A 196 9.08 -4.59 -18.23
CA ILE A 196 9.84 -5.52 -19.08
C ILE A 196 9.19 -6.90 -19.11
N LEU A 197 8.74 -7.39 -17.96
CA LEU A 197 8.11 -8.71 -17.84
C LEU A 197 6.68 -8.72 -18.41
N ALA A 198 5.94 -7.60 -18.33
CA ALA A 198 4.59 -7.49 -18.85
C ALA A 198 4.55 -7.26 -20.38
N PHE A 199 5.59 -6.65 -20.95
CA PHE A 199 5.65 -6.26 -22.36
C PHE A 199 5.27 -7.37 -23.37
N PRO A 200 5.74 -8.63 -23.23
CA PRO A 200 5.40 -9.70 -24.18
C PRO A 200 3.91 -10.05 -24.24
N PHE A 201 3.14 -9.75 -23.18
CA PHE A 201 1.69 -9.96 -23.17
C PHE A 201 0.95 -8.94 -24.04
N PHE A 202 1.54 -7.75 -24.26
CA PHE A 202 0.98 -6.71 -25.11
C PHE A 202 1.38 -6.84 -26.58
N THR A 203 2.52 -7.50 -26.88
CA THR A 203 2.99 -7.71 -28.26
C THR A 203 2.50 -9.02 -28.89
N ASN A 204 1.68 -9.79 -28.17
CA ASN A 204 1.16 -11.06 -28.67
C ASN A 204 0.19 -10.83 -29.84
N GLU A 205 0.13 -11.76 -30.81
CA GLU A 205 -0.64 -11.59 -32.05
C GLU A 205 -2.14 -11.33 -31.84
N THR A 206 -2.67 -11.64 -30.66
CA THR A 206 -4.06 -11.37 -30.26
C THR A 206 -4.42 -9.88 -30.22
N ILE A 207 -3.54 -8.98 -29.74
CA ILE A 207 -3.85 -7.53 -29.73
C ILE A 207 -3.87 -6.97 -31.16
N ARG A 208 -2.99 -7.47 -32.04
CA ARG A 208 -2.94 -7.07 -33.46
C ARG A 208 -4.21 -7.47 -34.22
N ASN A 209 -4.87 -8.56 -33.81
CA ASN A 209 -6.14 -9.00 -34.41
C ASN A 209 -7.35 -8.24 -33.82
N ALA A 210 -7.28 -7.85 -32.54
CA ALA A 210 -8.30 -7.05 -31.86
C ALA A 210 -8.37 -5.59 -32.36
N GLU A 211 -7.28 -5.05 -32.92
CA GLU A 211 -7.21 -3.68 -33.43
C GLU A 211 -8.15 -3.41 -34.63
N SER A 212 -8.56 -4.47 -35.33
CA SER A 212 -9.54 -4.44 -36.43
C SER A 212 -10.95 -4.88 -36.03
N ALA A 213 -11.17 -5.29 -34.78
CA ALA A 213 -12.43 -5.83 -34.27
C ALA A 213 -13.23 -4.78 -33.47
N ASP A 214 -14.55 -4.98 -33.34
CA ASP A 214 -15.37 -4.19 -32.43
C ASP A 214 -14.89 -4.41 -30.98
N ALA A 215 -14.52 -3.33 -30.30
CA ALA A 215 -13.99 -3.34 -28.94
C ALA A 215 -14.98 -3.94 -27.91
N ASN A 216 -16.29 -3.93 -28.23
CA ASN A 216 -17.33 -4.50 -27.38
C ASN A 216 -17.71 -5.94 -27.74
N SER A 217 -17.04 -6.53 -28.73
CA SER A 217 -17.30 -7.92 -29.10
C SER A 217 -16.93 -8.87 -27.93
N PRO A 218 -17.74 -9.91 -27.66
CA PRO A 218 -17.45 -10.86 -26.59
C PRO A 218 -16.07 -11.54 -26.70
N GLU A 219 -15.58 -11.72 -27.93
CA GLU A 219 -14.27 -12.31 -28.22
C GLU A 219 -13.13 -11.40 -27.73
N VAL A 220 -13.18 -10.11 -28.07
CA VAL A 220 -12.18 -9.13 -27.62
C VAL A 220 -12.19 -8.98 -26.11
N LEU A 221 -13.36 -8.90 -25.47
CA LEU A 221 -13.48 -8.81 -24.01
C LEU A 221 -12.90 -10.04 -23.30
N TYR A 222 -13.11 -11.24 -23.86
CA TYR A 222 -12.52 -12.47 -23.33
C TYR A 222 -10.99 -12.45 -23.44
N GLU A 223 -10.45 -12.08 -24.60
CA GLU A 223 -8.99 -12.01 -24.80
C GLU A 223 -8.32 -10.98 -23.87
N VAL A 224 -8.91 -9.78 -23.75
CA VAL A 224 -8.45 -8.75 -22.82
C VAL A 224 -8.45 -9.28 -21.38
N SER A 225 -9.53 -9.95 -20.96
CA SER A 225 -9.58 -10.56 -19.63
C SER A 225 -8.50 -11.61 -19.41
N GLN A 226 -8.15 -12.42 -20.42
CA GLN A 226 -7.07 -13.41 -20.33
C GLN A 226 -5.69 -12.75 -20.20
N ILE A 227 -5.43 -11.70 -20.98
CA ILE A 227 -4.19 -10.93 -20.91
C ILE A 227 -4.04 -10.30 -19.52
N LEU A 228 -5.08 -9.62 -19.02
CA LEU A 228 -5.09 -9.05 -17.68
C LEU A 228 -4.86 -10.11 -16.60
N GLY A 229 -5.51 -11.28 -16.71
CA GLY A 229 -5.31 -12.38 -15.78
C GLY A 229 -3.85 -12.87 -15.72
N ARG A 230 -3.19 -13.00 -16.87
CA ARG A 230 -1.76 -13.38 -16.94
C ARG A 230 -0.86 -12.33 -16.32
N ILE A 231 -1.13 -11.04 -16.57
CA ILE A 231 -0.37 -9.93 -15.99
C ILE A 231 -0.52 -9.90 -14.47
N LEU A 232 -1.72 -10.11 -13.93
CA LEU A 232 -1.95 -10.14 -12.48
C LEU A 232 -1.27 -11.35 -11.82
N ILE A 233 -1.27 -12.52 -12.45
CA ILE A 233 -0.52 -13.70 -11.95
C ILE A 233 0.98 -13.39 -11.91
N LEU A 234 1.52 -12.82 -12.98
CA LEU A 234 2.92 -12.40 -13.04
C LEU A 234 3.25 -11.39 -11.93
N SER A 235 2.37 -10.40 -11.73
CA SER A 235 2.50 -9.40 -10.67
C SER A 235 2.53 -10.06 -9.29
N LEU A 236 1.63 -11.00 -8.99
CA LEU A 236 1.63 -11.73 -7.72
C LEU A 236 2.97 -12.43 -7.46
N ILE A 237 3.48 -13.17 -8.45
CA ILE A 237 4.74 -13.89 -8.33
C ILE A 237 5.89 -12.92 -8.08
N LEU A 238 5.95 -11.85 -8.87
CA LEU A 238 7.00 -10.84 -8.76
C LEU A 238 6.96 -10.13 -7.39
N SER A 239 5.77 -9.74 -6.95
CA SER A 239 5.53 -9.09 -5.66
C SER A 239 5.98 -9.98 -4.49
N ILE A 240 5.70 -11.29 -4.51
CA ILE A 240 6.21 -12.25 -3.50
C ILE A 240 7.75 -12.26 -3.50
N ILE A 241 8.38 -12.37 -4.67
CA ILE A 241 9.83 -12.43 -4.80
C ILE A 241 10.47 -11.13 -4.28
N ILE A 242 9.94 -9.98 -4.68
CA ILE A 242 10.41 -8.66 -4.23
C ILE A 242 10.24 -8.51 -2.72
N GLY A 243 9.10 -8.91 -2.16
CA GLY A 243 8.85 -8.89 -0.73
C GLY A 243 9.87 -9.70 0.07
N ILE A 244 10.19 -10.92 -0.40
CA ILE A 244 11.23 -11.76 0.21
C ILE A 244 12.60 -11.07 0.13
N ILE A 245 12.97 -10.51 -1.02
CA ILE A 245 14.24 -9.79 -1.19
C ILE A 245 14.31 -8.61 -0.23
N TYR A 246 13.28 -7.77 -0.14
CA TYR A 246 13.24 -6.62 0.77
C TYR A 246 13.38 -7.04 2.23
N TYR A 247 12.70 -8.11 2.65
CA TYR A 247 12.84 -8.64 4.00
C TYR A 247 14.29 -9.06 4.29
N ILE A 248 14.91 -9.82 3.39
CA ILE A 248 16.30 -10.27 3.53
C ILE A 248 17.26 -9.08 3.60
N VAL A 249 17.06 -8.06 2.75
CA VAL A 249 17.87 -6.84 2.77
C VAL A 249 17.73 -6.11 4.11
N CYS A 250 16.52 -5.96 4.64
CA CYS A 250 16.28 -5.33 5.94
C CYS A 250 17.04 -6.05 7.07
N VAL A 251 16.99 -7.38 7.10
CA VAL A 251 17.68 -8.18 8.13
C VAL A 251 19.20 -8.05 8.00
N LYS A 252 19.74 -8.21 6.79
CA LYS A 252 21.19 -8.12 6.55
C LYS A 252 21.77 -6.75 6.86
N LEU A 253 21.06 -5.68 6.52
CA LEU A 253 21.50 -4.32 6.81
C LEU A 253 21.52 -4.05 8.32
N LEU A 254 20.54 -4.58 9.06
CA LEU A 254 20.51 -4.44 10.50
C LEU A 254 21.59 -5.31 11.17
N ASP A 255 21.76 -6.58 10.78
CA ASP A 255 22.82 -7.46 11.31
C ASP A 255 24.20 -6.84 11.13
N LYS A 256 24.53 -6.34 9.94
CA LYS A 256 25.82 -5.68 9.68
C LYS A 256 26.03 -4.46 10.59
N LYS A 257 24.97 -3.72 10.89
CA LYS A 257 25.07 -2.59 11.83
C LYS A 257 25.36 -3.07 13.26
N LEU A 258 24.70 -4.14 13.71
CA LEU A 258 24.92 -4.71 15.04
C LEU A 258 26.34 -5.26 15.24
N GLU A 259 27.03 -5.66 14.16
CA GLU A 259 28.42 -6.12 14.21
C GLU A 259 29.46 -4.97 14.27
N MET A 260 29.06 -3.76 13.88
CA MET A 260 29.94 -2.59 13.79
C MET A 260 29.96 -1.73 15.06
N ASP A 261 28.95 -1.89 15.92
CA ASP A 261 28.76 -1.17 17.19
C ASP A 261 29.19 -2.06 18.38
#